data_AF-A0A846WXR0-F1
#
_entry.id   AF-A0A846WXR0-F1
#
_cell.length_a   1.000
_cell.length_b   1.000
_cell.length_c   1.000
_cell.angle_alpha   90.00
_cell.angle_beta   90.00
_cell.angle_gamma   90.00
#
_symmetry.space_group_name_H-M   'P 1'
#
loop_
_entity.id
_entity.type
_entity.pdbx_description
1 polymer ?
#
loop_
_entity_poly.entity_id
_entity_poly.type
_entity_poly.pdbx_seq_one_letter_code
_entity_poly.pdbx_strand_id
1 'polypeptide(L)'
;MADASTAPPHRVAHEVLSAVFRVTPPSGARTSGVLEVLLWQRAMAPDQGAWSLPGGLLDPREDLPTSARRLLAEKVDLTEIAHLEQFAEFSDPHRVPATDDADRTLASTFLGLVRSGTDPRLPDDTTWHPVETLPTMAFDHAAMVHRARTRLAARLSYSNIGFALAPRAFPVSQLRDVYVAVLGYPVDATNLLRILSRRSVITATGETGQTTRGRPPALYRFTDSYLRITDEFATLRPPG
;
A
#
# COMPACT_ATOMS: atom_id res chain seq x y z
N MET A 1 28.82 -6.45 -46.84
CA MET A 1 28.41 -5.86 -45.55
C MET A 1 27.05 -6.47 -45.24
N ALA A 2 27.05 -7.63 -44.58
CA ALA A 2 25.84 -8.42 -44.37
C ALA A 2 25.01 -7.78 -43.26
N ASP A 3 23.73 -7.58 -43.56
CA ASP A 3 22.73 -6.96 -42.71
C ASP A 3 22.49 -7.82 -41.47
N ALA A 4 22.92 -7.33 -40.32
CA ALA A 4 22.64 -7.96 -39.04
C ALA A 4 21.29 -7.45 -38.55
N SER A 5 20.18 -8.11 -38.89
CA SER A 5 19.00 -8.26 -38.03
C SER A 5 17.87 -9.02 -38.74
N THR A 6 17.90 -10.36 -38.71
CA THR A 6 16.76 -11.23 -39.03
C THR A 6 16.33 -12.06 -37.82
N ALA A 7 16.73 -11.66 -36.60
CA ALA A 7 16.17 -12.24 -35.39
C ALA A 7 14.76 -11.65 -35.16
N PRO A 8 13.75 -12.47 -34.81
CA PRO A 8 12.45 -11.94 -34.41
C PRO A 8 12.65 -10.97 -33.22
N PRO A 9 11.86 -9.89 -33.14
CA PRO A 9 11.99 -8.93 -32.05
C PRO A 9 11.78 -9.63 -30.70
N HIS A 10 12.66 -9.33 -29.75
CA HIS A 10 12.52 -9.82 -28.38
C HIS A 10 11.17 -9.40 -27.80
N ARG A 11 10.44 -10.37 -27.25
CA ARG A 11 9.10 -10.14 -26.68
C ARG A 11 9.24 -9.77 -25.20
N VAL A 12 8.86 -8.55 -24.85
CA VAL A 12 8.88 -8.06 -23.48
C VAL A 12 7.45 -7.90 -22.97
N ALA A 13 7.09 -8.65 -21.93
CA ALA A 13 5.86 -8.44 -21.21
C ALA A 13 6.01 -7.28 -20.22
N HIS A 14 4.93 -6.52 -20.01
CA HIS A 14 4.86 -5.47 -18.99
C HIS A 14 3.68 -5.75 -18.07
N GLU A 15 3.99 -6.06 -16.82
CA GLU A 15 3.00 -6.25 -15.76
C GLU A 15 2.81 -4.97 -14.95
N VAL A 16 1.58 -4.77 -14.50
CA VAL A 16 1.22 -3.77 -13.49
C VAL A 16 0.80 -4.53 -12.24
N LEU A 17 1.54 -4.34 -11.14
CA LEU A 17 1.36 -5.05 -9.88
C LEU A 17 1.11 -4.06 -8.74
N SER A 18 0.28 -4.42 -7.77
CA SER A 18 -0.10 -3.52 -6.67
C SER A 18 0.14 -4.16 -5.31
N ALA A 19 0.99 -3.55 -4.49
CA ALA A 19 1.09 -3.82 -3.06
C ALA A 19 0.02 -2.99 -2.33
N VAL A 20 -1.13 -3.61 -2.04
CA VAL A 20 -2.23 -2.96 -1.33
C VAL A 20 -2.12 -3.28 0.15
N PHE A 21 -1.98 -2.27 0.99
CA PHE A 21 -1.88 -2.42 2.44
C PHE A 21 -3.13 -1.95 3.18
N ARG A 22 -3.39 -2.60 4.31
CA ARG A 22 -4.28 -2.12 5.36
C ARG A 22 -3.63 -2.31 6.73
N VAL A 23 -4.15 -1.61 7.73
CA VAL A 23 -3.82 -1.91 9.13
C VAL A 23 -5.05 -2.49 9.81
N THR A 24 -4.89 -3.70 10.33
CA THR A 24 -5.86 -4.33 11.22
C THR A 24 -5.55 -3.91 12.66
N PRO A 25 -6.52 -3.34 13.39
CA PRO A 25 -6.30 -2.88 14.75
C PRO A 25 -5.92 -4.03 15.70
N PRO A 26 -5.29 -3.72 16.85
CA PRO A 26 -5.03 -4.73 17.87
C PRO A 26 -6.33 -5.43 18.28
N SER A 27 -6.27 -6.75 18.44
CA SER A 27 -7.39 -7.57 18.89
C SER A 27 -6.87 -8.75 19.70
N GLY A 28 -7.65 -9.18 20.71
CA GLY A 28 -7.27 -10.25 21.63
C GLY A 28 -5.98 -9.92 22.39
N ALA A 29 -4.98 -10.81 22.29
CA ALA A 29 -3.70 -10.68 22.99
C ALA A 29 -2.71 -9.70 22.32
N ARG A 30 -3.00 -9.17 21.13
CA ARG A 30 -2.09 -8.25 20.42
C ARG A 30 -2.17 -6.86 21.02
N THR A 31 -1.01 -6.27 21.29
CA THR A 31 -0.88 -4.93 21.87
C THR A 31 -0.68 -3.82 20.82
N SER A 32 -0.43 -4.20 19.56
CA SER A 32 -0.26 -3.30 18.41
C SER A 32 -1.11 -3.74 17.21
N GLY A 33 -1.35 -2.81 16.28
CA GLY A 33 -1.92 -3.14 14.97
C GLY A 33 -0.98 -4.01 14.14
N VAL A 34 -1.52 -4.63 13.09
CA VAL A 34 -0.78 -5.46 12.13
C VAL A 34 -0.92 -4.84 10.75
N LEU A 35 0.22 -4.62 10.09
CA LEU A 35 0.25 -4.25 8.67
C LEU A 35 0.03 -5.51 7.85
N GLU A 36 -1.01 -5.50 7.02
CA GLU A 36 -1.37 -6.61 6.15
C GLU A 36 -1.31 -6.19 4.69
N VAL A 37 -0.98 -7.13 3.80
CA VAL A 37 -0.97 -6.96 2.35
C VAL A 37 -2.01 -7.87 1.71
N LEU A 38 -2.72 -7.35 0.72
CA LEU A 38 -3.66 -8.12 -0.09
C LEU A 38 -2.89 -8.98 -1.08
N LEU A 39 -3.05 -10.30 -1.00
CA LEU A 39 -2.42 -11.26 -1.90
C LEU A 39 -3.48 -12.13 -2.59
N TRP A 40 -3.12 -12.61 -3.78
CA TRP A 40 -3.87 -13.54 -4.60
C TRP A 40 -3.09 -14.86 -4.72
N GLN A 41 -3.77 -16.01 -4.71
CA GLN A 41 -3.17 -17.32 -5.00
C GLN A 41 -3.19 -17.68 -6.49
N ARG A 42 -2.00 -17.82 -7.11
CA ARG A 42 -1.87 -18.04 -8.56
C ARG A 42 -2.52 -19.36 -9.00
N ALA A 43 -3.35 -19.29 -10.04
CA ALA A 43 -4.01 -20.46 -10.64
C ALA A 43 -3.24 -21.09 -11.82
N MET A 44 -2.11 -20.51 -12.23
CA MET A 44 -1.35 -20.92 -13.42
C MET A 44 0.15 -20.98 -13.16
N ALA A 45 0.85 -21.80 -13.93
CA ALA A 45 2.30 -21.86 -13.97
C ALA A 45 2.90 -20.61 -14.65
N PRO A 46 4.16 -20.23 -14.33
CA PRO A 46 4.97 -20.75 -13.23
C PRO A 46 4.43 -20.33 -11.85
N ASP A 47 4.93 -20.96 -10.79
CA ASP A 47 4.53 -20.71 -9.38
C ASP A 47 3.02 -20.88 -9.12
N GLN A 48 2.40 -21.89 -9.74
CA GLN A 48 1.00 -22.24 -9.45
C GLN A 48 0.84 -22.58 -7.97
N GLY A 49 -0.18 -22.02 -7.33
CA GLY A 49 -0.45 -22.17 -5.90
C GLY A 49 0.34 -21.22 -5.00
N ALA A 50 1.33 -20.49 -5.51
CA ALA A 50 2.03 -19.46 -4.75
C ALA A 50 1.20 -18.18 -4.63
N TRP A 51 1.45 -17.39 -3.59
CA TRP A 51 0.80 -16.10 -3.39
C TRP A 51 1.48 -15.00 -4.23
N SER A 52 0.72 -14.01 -4.68
CA SER A 52 1.22 -12.96 -5.57
C SER A 52 0.55 -11.63 -5.29
N LEU A 53 1.20 -10.53 -5.67
CA LEU A 53 0.55 -9.23 -5.67
C LEU A 53 -0.57 -9.22 -6.72
N PRO A 54 -1.72 -8.58 -6.42
CA PRO A 54 -2.76 -8.37 -7.42
C PRO A 54 -2.23 -7.52 -8.57
N GLY A 55 -2.62 -7.90 -9.78
CA GLY A 55 -2.17 -7.26 -11.01
C GLY A 55 -2.36 -8.15 -12.23
N GLY A 56 -1.70 -7.76 -13.31
CA GLY A 56 -1.76 -8.42 -14.62
C GLY A 56 -1.00 -7.64 -15.68
N LEU A 57 -1.16 -8.06 -16.94
CA LEU A 57 -0.52 -7.41 -18.08
C LEU A 57 -1.11 -6.00 -18.32
N LEU A 58 -0.25 -5.08 -18.73
CA LEU A 58 -0.62 -3.75 -19.23
C LEU A 58 -1.42 -3.90 -20.53
N ASP A 59 -2.61 -3.30 -20.59
CA ASP A 59 -3.35 -3.20 -21.86
C ASP A 59 -2.73 -2.08 -22.72
N PRO A 60 -2.53 -2.30 -24.04
CA PRO A 60 -1.86 -1.35 -24.92
C PRO A 60 -2.61 -0.02 -25.12
N ARG A 61 -3.85 0.11 -24.64
CA ARG A 61 -4.70 1.30 -24.80
C ARG A 61 -4.81 2.15 -23.53
N GLU A 62 -4.11 1.81 -22.46
CA GLU A 62 -4.18 2.53 -21.18
C GLU A 62 -2.79 2.86 -20.63
N ASP A 63 -2.74 3.86 -19.74
CA ASP A 63 -1.54 4.19 -18.99
C ASP A 63 -1.43 3.35 -17.69
N LEU A 64 -0.25 3.35 -17.07
CA LEU A 64 0.02 2.53 -15.88
C LEU A 64 -0.94 2.82 -14.70
N PRO A 65 -1.25 4.09 -14.35
CA PRO A 65 -2.22 4.36 -13.29
C PRO A 65 -3.63 3.86 -13.63
N THR A 66 -4.07 3.97 -14.89
CA THR A 66 -5.36 3.44 -15.35
C THR A 66 -5.38 1.92 -15.25
N SER A 67 -4.34 1.23 -15.70
CA SER A 67 -4.17 -0.22 -15.56
C SER A 67 -4.22 -0.67 -14.11
N ALA A 68 -3.48 0.00 -13.23
CA ALA A 68 -3.43 -0.35 -11.81
C ALA A 68 -4.83 -0.29 -11.18
N ARG A 69 -5.61 0.75 -11.50
CA ARG A 69 -7.00 0.90 -11.02
C ARG A 69 -7.92 -0.17 -11.59
N ARG A 70 -7.85 -0.44 -12.90
CA ARG A 70 -8.66 -1.46 -13.58
C ARG A 70 -8.38 -2.86 -13.02
N LEU A 71 -7.11 -3.27 -12.98
CA LEU A 71 -6.68 -4.60 -12.51
C LEU A 71 -7.05 -4.85 -11.04
N LEU A 72 -7.03 -3.79 -10.22
CA LEU A 72 -7.53 -3.84 -8.86
C LEU A 72 -9.05 -4.01 -8.83
N ALA A 73 -9.79 -3.19 -9.58
CA ALA A 73 -11.26 -3.23 -9.63
C ALA A 73 -11.84 -4.53 -10.20
N GLU A 74 -11.12 -5.23 -11.10
CA GLU A 74 -11.54 -6.51 -11.66
C GLU A 74 -11.63 -7.63 -10.62
N LYS A 75 -10.81 -7.55 -9.57
CA LYS A 75 -10.55 -8.67 -8.65
C LYS A 75 -11.09 -8.43 -7.26
N VAL A 76 -11.23 -7.17 -6.85
CA VAL A 76 -11.75 -6.81 -5.53
C VAL A 76 -12.63 -5.57 -5.69
N ASP A 77 -13.69 -5.49 -4.88
CA ASP A 77 -14.59 -4.34 -4.76
C ASP A 77 -13.82 -3.16 -4.10
N LEU A 78 -12.87 -2.60 -4.85
CA LEU A 78 -11.84 -1.66 -4.39
C LEU A 78 -12.25 -0.20 -4.55
N THR A 79 -13.56 0.09 -4.49
CA THR A 79 -14.08 1.46 -4.36
C THR A 79 -13.50 2.21 -3.15
N GLU A 80 -12.84 1.49 -2.23
CA GLU A 80 -12.28 1.99 -0.98
C GLU A 80 -10.75 2.19 -0.98
N ILE A 81 -10.05 2.15 -2.13
CA ILE A 81 -8.63 2.55 -2.18
C ILE A 81 -8.52 4.05 -1.88
N ALA A 82 -8.05 4.37 -0.68
CA ALA A 82 -7.91 5.75 -0.21
C ALA A 82 -6.66 6.45 -0.78
N HIS A 83 -5.66 5.69 -1.23
CA HIS A 83 -4.46 6.21 -1.88
C HIS A 83 -3.86 5.18 -2.83
N LEU A 84 -3.38 5.62 -4.00
CA LEU A 84 -2.68 4.79 -4.97
C LEU A 84 -1.55 5.60 -5.60
N GLU A 85 -0.30 5.16 -5.45
CA GLU A 85 0.87 5.78 -6.10
C GLU A 85 1.82 4.74 -6.68
N GLN A 86 2.45 5.02 -7.81
CA GLN A 86 3.56 4.21 -8.32
C GLN A 86 4.77 4.36 -7.39
N PHE A 87 5.48 3.28 -7.09
CA PHE A 87 6.65 3.33 -6.20
C PHE A 87 7.95 2.77 -6.79
N ALA A 88 7.88 1.88 -7.79
CA ALA A 88 9.07 1.30 -8.39
C ALA A 88 8.80 0.56 -9.70
N GLU A 89 9.85 0.44 -10.49
CA GLU A 89 9.99 -0.51 -11.58
C GLU A 89 10.88 -1.68 -11.15
N PHE A 90 10.52 -2.87 -11.61
CA PHE A 90 11.30 -4.09 -11.43
C PHE A 90 11.66 -4.63 -12.81
N SER A 91 12.97 -4.71 -13.04
CA SER A 91 13.52 -4.95 -14.36
C SER A 91 14.74 -5.89 -14.33
N ASP A 92 14.80 -6.82 -13.38
CA ASP A 92 15.76 -7.93 -13.47
C ASP A 92 15.40 -8.80 -14.69
N PRO A 93 16.36 -9.22 -15.56
CA PRO A 93 16.12 -10.17 -16.65
C PRO A 93 15.64 -11.56 -16.25
N HIS A 94 15.88 -11.96 -15.01
CA HIS A 94 15.57 -13.28 -14.50
C HIS A 94 14.47 -13.25 -13.42
N ARG A 95 13.77 -12.12 -13.24
CA ARG A 95 12.68 -12.02 -12.24
C ARG A 95 11.56 -13.02 -12.48
N VAL A 96 11.21 -13.25 -13.73
CA VAL A 96 10.16 -14.18 -14.17
C VAL A 96 10.79 -15.05 -15.26
N PRO A 97 10.65 -16.39 -15.19
CA PRO A 97 11.12 -17.26 -16.26
C PRO A 97 10.49 -16.89 -17.61
N ALA A 98 11.27 -17.02 -18.69
CA ALA A 98 10.75 -16.83 -20.03
C ALA A 98 9.60 -17.82 -20.31
N THR A 99 8.61 -17.36 -21.07
CA THR A 99 7.45 -18.16 -21.50
C THR A 99 7.33 -18.12 -23.02
N ASP A 100 6.38 -18.89 -23.56
CA ASP A 100 6.08 -18.86 -24.99
C ASP A 100 5.62 -17.48 -25.48
N ASP A 101 5.18 -16.60 -24.58
CA ASP A 101 4.66 -15.27 -24.88
C ASP A 101 5.70 -14.15 -24.70
N ALA A 102 6.67 -14.33 -23.81
CA ALA A 102 7.65 -13.29 -23.47
C ALA A 102 9.02 -13.86 -23.09
N ASP A 103 10.07 -13.26 -23.66
CA ASP A 103 11.47 -13.57 -23.33
C ASP A 103 11.85 -12.97 -21.96
N ARG A 104 11.18 -11.89 -21.55
CA ARG A 104 11.43 -11.17 -20.31
C ARG A 104 10.20 -10.37 -19.87
N THR A 105 10.06 -10.17 -18.56
CA THR A 105 8.95 -9.39 -17.98
C THR A 105 9.46 -8.19 -17.19
N LEU A 106 8.88 -7.02 -17.44
CA LEU A 106 8.97 -5.82 -16.63
C LEU A 106 7.78 -5.72 -15.68
N ALA A 107 7.96 -5.17 -14.49
CA ALA A 107 6.84 -4.84 -13.61
C ALA A 107 6.88 -3.37 -13.18
N SER A 108 5.79 -2.64 -13.40
CA SER A 108 5.53 -1.35 -12.78
C SER A 108 4.65 -1.56 -11.56
N THR A 109 5.10 -1.06 -10.41
CA THR A 109 4.49 -1.40 -9.11
C THR A 109 3.84 -0.20 -8.44
N PHE A 110 2.68 -0.46 -7.84
CA PHE A 110 1.84 0.54 -7.17
C PHE A 110 1.65 0.22 -5.69
N LEU A 111 1.64 1.26 -4.86
CA LEU A 111 1.33 1.23 -3.44
C LEU A 111 -0.12 1.66 -3.28
N GLY A 112 -0.99 0.71 -2.95
CA GLY A 112 -2.39 0.96 -2.59
C GLY A 112 -2.56 1.00 -1.07
N LEU A 113 -3.39 1.91 -0.56
CA LEU A 113 -3.74 1.96 0.86
C LEU A 113 -5.25 1.92 1.05
N VAL A 114 -5.68 1.07 1.97
CA VAL A 114 -7.09 0.88 2.34
C VAL A 114 -7.30 1.37 3.77
N ARG A 115 -8.40 2.11 3.96
CA ARG A 115 -8.75 2.71 5.24
C ARG A 115 -9.13 1.64 6.26
N SER A 116 -8.61 1.71 7.49
CA SER A 116 -9.06 0.84 8.57
C SER A 116 -10.56 0.97 8.79
N GLY A 117 -11.23 -0.16 8.96
CA GLY A 117 -12.68 -0.24 9.14
C GLY A 117 -13.46 -0.49 7.85
N THR A 118 -12.83 -0.48 6.68
CA THR A 118 -13.44 -1.00 5.45
C THR A 118 -13.21 -2.50 5.34
N ASP A 119 -14.24 -3.24 4.94
CA ASP A 119 -14.17 -4.69 4.73
C ASP A 119 -14.61 -5.03 3.30
N PRO A 120 -13.69 -4.93 2.32
CA PRO A 120 -14.03 -5.24 0.94
C PRO A 120 -14.32 -6.73 0.79
N ARG A 121 -15.33 -7.08 -0.02
CA ARG A 121 -15.57 -8.47 -0.37
C ARG A 121 -14.42 -8.96 -1.25
N LEU A 122 -13.78 -10.04 -0.81
CA LEU A 122 -12.69 -10.69 -1.53
C LEU A 122 -13.18 -12.00 -2.16
N PRO A 123 -12.66 -12.38 -3.34
CA PRO A 123 -12.78 -13.73 -3.86
C PRO A 123 -12.07 -14.77 -2.98
N ASP A 124 -12.41 -16.05 -3.14
CA ASP A 124 -11.87 -17.16 -2.33
C ASP A 124 -10.34 -17.34 -2.45
N ASP A 125 -9.75 -16.94 -3.58
CA ASP A 125 -8.32 -17.02 -3.87
C ASP A 125 -7.53 -15.79 -3.40
N THR A 126 -8.19 -14.85 -2.71
CA THR A 126 -7.64 -13.54 -2.37
C THR A 126 -7.83 -13.27 -0.88
N THR A 127 -6.75 -12.96 -0.17
CA THR A 127 -6.83 -12.68 1.27
C THR A 127 -5.73 -11.74 1.76
N TRP A 128 -5.90 -11.24 2.97
CA TRP A 128 -4.94 -10.38 3.65
C TRP A 128 -3.93 -11.20 4.43
N HIS A 129 -2.64 -10.93 4.21
CA HIS A 129 -1.54 -11.59 4.92
C HIS A 129 -0.73 -10.58 5.73
N PRO A 130 -0.31 -10.90 6.96
CA PRO A 130 0.61 -10.04 7.70
C PRO A 130 1.94 -9.86 6.96
N VAL A 131 2.40 -8.62 6.83
CA VAL A 131 3.64 -8.30 6.10
C VAL A 131 4.89 -8.85 6.80
N GLU A 132 4.82 -9.06 8.12
CA GLU A 132 5.92 -9.64 8.91
C GLU A 132 6.01 -11.17 8.78
N THR A 133 4.96 -11.84 8.28
CA THR A 133 4.91 -13.29 8.13
C THR A 133 4.30 -13.64 6.77
N LEU A 134 4.93 -13.17 5.69
CA LEU A 134 4.48 -13.43 4.34
C LEU A 134 4.50 -14.94 4.03
N PRO A 135 3.49 -15.45 3.30
CA PRO A 135 3.55 -16.81 2.77
C PRO A 135 4.61 -16.92 1.67
N THR A 136 4.83 -18.12 1.15
CA THR A 136 5.62 -18.29 -0.08
C THR A 136 4.97 -17.50 -1.22
N MET A 137 5.72 -16.52 -1.74
CA MET A 137 5.27 -15.66 -2.83
C MET A 137 5.93 -16.05 -4.15
N ALA A 138 5.24 -15.80 -5.24
CA ALA A 138 5.75 -16.00 -6.59
C ALA A 138 6.85 -15.01 -6.93
N PHE A 139 7.85 -15.48 -7.67
CA PHE A 139 8.93 -14.65 -8.22
C PHE A 139 9.59 -13.73 -7.16
N ASP A 140 9.76 -12.45 -7.49
CA ASP A 140 10.31 -11.39 -6.64
C ASP A 140 9.24 -10.60 -5.86
N HIS A 141 7.99 -11.09 -5.79
CA HIS A 141 6.88 -10.31 -5.22
C HIS A 141 7.05 -10.02 -3.73
N ALA A 142 7.68 -10.91 -2.95
CA ALA A 142 8.01 -10.62 -1.55
C ALA A 142 8.94 -9.40 -1.41
N ALA A 143 9.92 -9.26 -2.32
CA ALA A 143 10.80 -8.09 -2.35
C ALA A 143 10.02 -6.81 -2.69
N MET A 144 9.02 -6.89 -3.58
CA MET A 144 8.12 -5.78 -3.88
C MET A 144 7.32 -5.33 -2.66
N VAL A 145 6.76 -6.28 -1.90
CA VAL A 145 6.04 -6.00 -0.65
C VAL A 145 6.94 -5.28 0.36
N HIS A 146 8.15 -5.78 0.59
CA HIS A 146 9.08 -5.13 1.52
C HIS A 146 9.50 -3.73 1.04
N ARG A 147 9.73 -3.54 -0.26
CA ARG A 147 10.03 -2.21 -0.83
C ARG A 147 8.86 -1.25 -0.68
N ALA A 148 7.62 -1.72 -0.88
CA ALA A 148 6.41 -0.94 -0.66
C ALA A 148 6.24 -0.54 0.82
N ARG A 149 6.50 -1.46 1.77
CA ARG A 149 6.48 -1.16 3.22
C ARG A 149 7.50 -0.07 3.56
N THR A 150 8.74 -0.19 3.07
CA THR A 150 9.79 0.81 3.29
C THR A 150 9.39 2.18 2.70
N ARG A 151 8.80 2.20 1.51
CA ARG A 151 8.27 3.44 0.89
C ARG A 151 7.19 4.08 1.76
N LEU A 152 6.23 3.28 2.23
CA LEU A 152 5.14 3.75 3.09
C LEU A 152 5.67 4.29 4.43
N ALA A 153 6.57 3.57 5.09
CA ALA A 153 7.22 4.00 6.33
C ALA A 153 7.95 5.35 6.15
N ALA A 154 8.69 5.51 5.04
CA ALA A 154 9.32 6.79 4.72
C ALA A 154 8.28 7.90 4.51
N ARG A 155 7.20 7.65 3.78
CA ARG A 155 6.13 8.62 3.53
C ARG A 155 5.47 9.12 4.83
N LEU A 156 5.29 8.26 5.83
CA LEU A 156 4.72 8.68 7.13
C LEU A 156 5.57 9.75 7.85
N SER A 157 6.87 9.79 7.60
CA SER A 157 7.79 10.72 8.29
C SER A 157 7.67 12.16 7.80
N TYR A 158 7.28 12.37 6.53
CA TYR A 158 7.29 13.69 5.90
C TYR A 158 5.98 14.07 5.21
N SER A 159 4.96 13.22 5.21
CA SER A 159 3.65 13.49 4.59
C SER A 159 2.49 13.17 5.53
N ASN A 160 1.27 13.49 5.10
CA ASN A 160 0.05 13.15 5.82
C ASN A 160 -0.53 11.77 5.43
N ILE A 161 0.20 10.92 4.70
CA ILE A 161 -0.30 9.67 4.07
C ILE A 161 -1.09 8.73 5.01
N GLY A 162 -0.88 8.83 6.32
CA GLY A 162 -1.68 8.13 7.33
C GLY A 162 -3.19 8.37 7.20
N PHE A 163 -3.64 9.43 6.51
CA PHE A 163 -5.05 9.67 6.21
C PHE A 163 -5.69 8.52 5.43
N ALA A 164 -4.90 7.77 4.65
CA ALA A 164 -5.37 6.66 3.82
C ALA A 164 -5.44 5.33 4.60
N LEU A 165 -4.85 5.26 5.79
CA LEU A 165 -4.84 4.07 6.64
C LEU A 165 -5.74 4.21 7.86
N ALA A 166 -5.77 5.36 8.52
CA ALA A 166 -6.61 5.52 9.72
C ALA A 166 -8.09 5.71 9.37
N PRO A 167 -9.04 5.41 10.28
CA PRO A 167 -10.46 5.74 10.10
C PRO A 167 -10.69 7.24 9.84
N ARG A 168 -11.91 7.63 9.45
CA ARG A 168 -12.22 9.06 9.22
C ARG A 168 -12.13 9.91 10.49
N ALA A 169 -12.47 9.33 11.63
CA ALA A 169 -12.28 9.91 12.96
C ALA A 169 -11.71 8.84 13.89
N PHE A 170 -10.74 9.20 14.72
CA PHE A 170 -10.01 8.25 15.56
C PHE A 170 -9.53 8.88 16.87
N PRO A 171 -9.42 8.11 17.96
CA PRO A 171 -8.57 8.49 19.07
C PRO A 171 -7.09 8.40 18.66
N VAL A 172 -6.23 9.20 19.30
CA VAL A 172 -4.78 9.23 18.99
C VAL A 172 -4.12 7.86 19.20
N SER A 173 -4.60 7.06 20.15
CA SER A 173 -4.11 5.70 20.37
C SER A 173 -4.26 4.81 19.14
N GLN A 174 -5.38 4.93 18.42
CA GLN A 174 -5.63 4.17 17.19
C GLN A 174 -4.73 4.65 16.05
N LEU A 175 -4.51 5.97 15.94
CA LEU A 175 -3.54 6.49 14.97
C LEU A 175 -2.11 6.01 15.29
N ARG A 176 -1.72 6.00 16.56
CA ARG A 176 -0.45 5.43 17.01
C ARG A 176 -0.33 3.97 16.58
N ASP A 177 -1.37 3.16 16.71
CA ASP A 177 -1.35 1.75 16.29
C ASP A 177 -1.08 1.59 14.80
N VAL A 178 -1.67 2.46 13.97
CA VAL A 178 -1.37 2.53 12.53
C VAL A 178 0.10 2.84 12.28
N TYR A 179 0.65 3.86 12.97
CA TYR A 179 2.06 4.23 12.82
C TYR A 179 2.99 3.11 13.27
N VAL A 180 2.74 2.49 14.41
CA VAL A 180 3.55 1.37 14.93
C VAL A 180 3.53 0.18 13.96
N ALA A 181 2.35 -0.18 13.45
CA ALA A 181 2.20 -1.30 12.52
C ALA A 181 3.01 -1.10 11.23
N VAL A 182 3.05 0.13 10.72
CA VAL A 182 3.80 0.46 9.49
C VAL A 182 5.30 0.61 9.75
N LEU A 183 5.68 1.30 10.83
CA LEU A 183 7.07 1.64 11.12
C LEU A 183 7.86 0.46 11.72
N GLY A 184 7.18 -0.49 12.37
CA GLY A 184 7.79 -1.65 13.00
C GLY A 184 8.50 -1.35 14.33
N TYR A 185 8.29 -0.17 14.91
CA TYR A 185 8.85 0.21 16.21
C TYR A 185 7.86 1.05 17.04
N PRO A 186 8.03 1.14 18.37
CA PRO A 186 7.12 1.87 19.25
C PRO A 186 7.07 3.37 18.94
N VAL A 187 5.86 3.95 18.97
CA VAL A 187 5.60 5.39 18.81
C VAL A 187 4.84 5.89 20.03
N ASP A 188 5.26 7.02 20.60
CA ASP A 188 4.55 7.67 21.69
C ASP A 188 3.34 8.46 21.17
N ALA A 189 2.16 8.18 21.73
CA ALA A 189 0.90 8.81 21.30
C ALA A 189 0.89 10.32 21.60
N THR A 190 1.44 10.75 22.73
CA THR A 190 1.46 12.16 23.13
C THR A 190 2.34 12.98 22.18
N ASN A 191 3.52 12.45 21.86
CA ASN A 191 4.45 13.05 20.91
C ASN A 191 3.87 13.09 19.50
N LEU A 192 3.23 12.00 19.05
CA LEU A 192 2.55 11.94 17.75
C LEU A 192 1.47 13.02 17.64
N LEU A 193 0.58 13.11 18.64
CA LEU A 193 -0.45 14.14 18.70
C LEU A 193 0.15 15.54 18.63
N ARG A 194 1.16 15.81 19.46
CA ARG A 194 1.83 17.11 19.54
C ARG A 194 2.42 17.54 18.19
N ILE A 195 3.14 16.63 17.51
CA ILE A 195 3.78 16.93 16.21
C ILE A 195 2.72 17.16 15.13
N LEU A 196 1.76 16.25 14.98
CA LEU A 196 0.76 16.32 13.92
C LEU A 196 -0.20 17.50 14.09
N SER A 197 -0.55 17.86 15.34
CA SER A 197 -1.38 19.04 15.62
C SER A 197 -0.62 20.33 15.31
N ARG A 198 0.66 20.43 15.73
CA ARG A 198 1.50 21.61 15.44
C ARG A 198 1.67 21.83 13.94
N ARG A 199 1.76 20.75 13.15
CA ARG A 199 1.85 20.78 11.68
C ARG A 199 0.50 20.92 10.97
N SER A 200 -0.60 21.08 11.72
CA SER A 200 -1.97 21.14 11.18
C SER A 200 -2.32 19.95 10.27
N VAL A 201 -1.80 18.76 10.58
CA VAL A 201 -2.06 17.50 9.86
C VAL A 201 -3.33 16.84 10.36
N ILE A 202 -3.61 16.99 11.66
CA ILE A 202 -4.84 16.52 12.30
C ILE A 202 -5.49 17.66 13.08
N THR A 203 -6.80 17.57 13.25
CA THR A 203 -7.57 18.50 14.08
C THR A 203 -8.55 17.73 14.97
N ALA A 204 -8.86 18.31 16.13
CA ALA A 204 -9.87 17.76 17.02
C ALA A 204 -11.26 17.88 16.37
N THR A 205 -12.09 16.87 16.56
CA THR A 205 -13.45 16.85 16.01
C THR A 205 -14.47 17.56 16.91
N GLY A 206 -14.15 17.71 18.20
CA GLY A 206 -15.12 18.11 19.24
C GLY A 206 -15.88 16.92 19.84
N GLU A 207 -15.78 15.75 19.23
CA GLU A 207 -16.44 14.52 19.65
C GLU A 207 -15.54 13.65 20.53
N THR A 208 -16.15 12.74 21.28
CA THR A 208 -15.45 11.73 22.08
C THR A 208 -15.84 10.32 21.65
N GLY A 209 -14.86 9.42 21.60
CA GLY A 209 -15.07 8.02 21.27
C GLY A 209 -15.75 7.24 22.39
N GLN A 210 -16.15 6.00 22.10
CA GLN A 210 -16.67 5.10 23.12
C GLN A 210 -15.55 4.55 24.00
N THR A 211 -15.86 4.28 25.26
CA THR A 211 -14.97 3.55 26.16
C THR A 211 -15.76 2.60 27.03
N THR A 212 -15.19 1.43 27.32
CA THR A 212 -15.73 0.47 28.29
C THR A 212 -15.34 0.82 29.72
N ARG A 213 -14.25 1.57 29.94
CA ARG A 213 -13.81 2.09 31.24
C ARG A 213 -13.03 3.40 31.12
N GLY A 214 -13.21 4.31 32.09
CA GLY A 214 -12.49 5.58 32.15
C GLY A 214 -13.13 6.70 31.32
N ARG A 215 -12.38 7.78 31.09
CA ARG A 215 -12.85 8.94 30.32
C ARG A 215 -12.87 8.63 28.82
N PRO A 216 -13.99 8.89 28.10
CA PRO A 216 -14.04 8.84 26.65
C PRO A 216 -12.88 9.61 25.98
N PRO A 217 -12.13 9.01 25.05
CA PRO A 217 -11.02 9.69 24.39
C PRO A 217 -11.54 10.75 23.41
N ALA A 218 -10.87 11.89 23.30
CA ALA A 218 -11.16 12.86 22.25
C ALA A 218 -10.84 12.27 20.86
N LEU A 219 -11.70 12.56 19.89
CA LEU A 219 -11.53 12.12 18.51
C LEU A 219 -10.88 13.21 17.66
N TYR A 220 -9.99 12.77 16.78
CA TYR A 220 -9.28 13.58 15.80
C TYR A 220 -9.59 13.09 14.39
N ARG A 221 -9.34 13.93 13.40
CA ARG A 221 -9.36 13.57 11.98
C ARG A 221 -8.20 14.24 11.26
N PHE A 222 -7.79 13.66 10.14
CA PHE A 222 -6.89 14.35 9.21
C PHE A 222 -7.56 15.60 8.65
N THR A 223 -6.79 16.66 8.45
CA THR A 223 -7.27 17.92 7.86
C THR A 223 -7.57 17.77 6.37
N ASP A 224 -6.82 16.91 5.70
CA ASP A 224 -6.91 16.64 4.26
C ASP A 224 -7.07 15.14 4.00
N SER A 225 -7.76 14.81 2.91
CA SER A 225 -7.94 13.44 2.41
C SER A 225 -7.17 13.19 1.10
N TYR A 226 -6.17 14.01 0.82
CA TYR A 226 -5.22 13.85 -0.28
C TYR A 226 -3.79 13.93 0.25
N LEU A 227 -2.85 13.34 -0.49
CA LEU A 227 -1.44 13.34 -0.10
C LEU A 227 -0.85 14.75 -0.22
N ARG A 228 -0.27 15.24 0.86
CA ARG A 228 0.59 16.43 0.89
C ARG A 228 1.80 16.22 1.78
N ILE A 229 2.86 16.94 1.47
CA ILE A 229 4.06 17.01 2.29
C ILE A 229 3.74 17.88 3.52
N THR A 230 4.20 17.45 4.69
CA THR A 230 3.90 18.08 5.99
C THR A 230 5.13 18.73 6.62
N ASP A 231 6.30 18.48 6.02
CA ASP A 231 7.57 19.14 6.32
C ASP A 231 7.93 20.08 5.16
N GLU A 232 7.05 21.05 4.90
CA GLU A 232 7.41 22.21 4.12
C GLU A 232 8.42 22.98 4.99
N PHE A 233 9.72 22.88 4.69
CA PHE A 233 10.64 23.92 5.14
C PHE A 233 10.00 25.26 4.78
N ALA A 234 9.80 26.14 5.76
CA ALA A 234 9.04 27.39 5.61
C ALA A 234 9.52 28.28 4.44
N THR A 235 10.74 28.05 3.94
CA THR A 235 11.36 28.68 2.77
C THR A 235 10.83 28.23 1.41
N LEU A 236 10.09 27.12 1.30
CA LEU A 236 9.62 26.57 0.01
C LEU A 236 8.11 26.71 -0.21
N ARG A 237 7.40 27.37 0.71
CA ARG A 237 5.98 27.66 0.53
C ARG A 237 5.82 28.69 -0.60
N PRO A 238 5.06 28.42 -1.68
CA PRO A 238 4.73 29.46 -2.64
C PRO A 238 4.05 30.63 -1.92
N PRO A 239 4.34 31.90 -2.25
CA PRO A 239 3.54 33.01 -1.75
C PRO A 239 2.09 32.77 -2.16
N GLY A 240 1.19 32.81 -1.18
CA GLY A 240 -0.25 32.68 -1.38
C GLY A 240 -0.88 33.88 -2.07
#